data_AF-A0A963Q4G3-F1
#
_entry.id   AF-A0A963Q4G3-F1
#
_cell.length_a   1.000
_cell.length_b   1.000
_cell.length_c   1.000
_cell.angle_alpha   90.00
_cell.angle_beta   90.00
_cell.angle_gamma   90.00
#
_symmetry.space_group_name_H-M   'P 1'
#
loop_
_entity.id
_entity.type
_entity.pdbx_description
1 polymer ?
#
loop_
_entity_poly.entity_id
_entity_poly.type
_entity_poly.pdbx_seq_one_letter_code
_entity_poly.pdbx_strand_id
1 'polypeptide(L)'
;GTSIGAVMAAYGGMDIPAREMIDAARAAFRENPTGDYNMVPLISLISGKRLRRIIDSAVVDSRGQHIDIEDLWKSYFCITSNYSAAREAVHMRGPLAKSIRASVSIPGALPPVMLEGELHIDGGTFNNFPTDVMDRRGAARIIGVDLLRD
;
A
#
# COMPACT_ATOMS: atom_id res chain seq x y z
N GLY A 1 3.17 -7.36 0.38
CA GLY A 1 3.58 -6.44 1.46
C GLY A 1 2.36 -5.80 2.11
N THR A 2 2.54 -5.20 3.29
CA THR A 2 1.45 -4.58 4.06
C THR A 2 1.80 -3.13 4.38
N SER A 3 0.83 -2.21 4.27
CA SER A 3 1.00 -0.78 4.57
C SER A 3 2.20 -0.18 3.82
N ILE A 4 3.13 0.48 4.51
CA ILE A 4 4.35 1.02 3.90
C ILE A 4 5.17 -0.05 3.17
N GLY A 5 5.14 -1.30 3.63
CA GLY A 5 5.75 -2.43 2.94
C GLY A 5 5.10 -2.72 1.58
N ALA A 6 3.80 -2.44 1.41
CA ALA A 6 3.13 -2.52 0.11
C ALA A 6 3.59 -1.43 -0.86
N VAL A 7 3.85 -0.21 -0.36
CA VAL A 7 4.42 0.90 -1.15
C VAL A 7 5.84 0.54 -1.61
N MET A 8 6.70 0.12 -0.68
CA MET A 8 8.10 -0.23 -1.00
C MET A 8 8.19 -1.45 -1.94
N ALA A 9 7.33 -2.45 -1.74
CA ALA A 9 7.25 -3.59 -2.63
C ALA A 9 6.79 -3.21 -4.05
N ALA A 10 5.99 -2.14 -4.21
CA ALA A 10 5.54 -1.69 -5.52
C ALA A 10 6.72 -1.09 -6.33
N TYR A 11 7.56 -0.27 -5.69
CA TYR A 11 8.81 0.19 -6.32
C TYR A 11 9.71 -0.97 -6.73
N GLY A 12 9.87 -1.98 -5.87
CA GLY A 12 10.61 -3.19 -6.20
C GLY A 12 9.99 -4.00 -7.34
N GLY A 13 8.66 -4.06 -7.39
CA GLY A 13 7.87 -4.72 -8.43
C GLY A 13 7.95 -4.06 -9.80
N MET A 14 8.10 -2.74 -9.84
CA MET A 14 8.33 -1.96 -11.06
C MET A 14 9.75 -2.10 -11.61
N ASP A 15 10.65 -2.77 -10.88
CA ASP A 15 12.07 -2.93 -11.20
C ASP A 15 12.85 -1.60 -11.27
N ILE A 16 12.46 -0.64 -10.43
CA ILE A 16 13.12 0.66 -10.33
C ILE A 16 14.46 0.49 -9.58
N PRO A 17 15.57 1.11 -10.04
CA PRO A 17 16.84 1.07 -9.34
C PRO A 17 16.72 1.53 -7.89
N ALA A 18 17.39 0.84 -6.96
CA ALA A 18 17.25 1.10 -5.53
C ALA A 18 17.53 2.56 -5.13
N ARG A 19 18.47 3.22 -5.83
CA ARG A 19 18.77 4.63 -5.60
C ARG A 19 17.59 5.54 -5.93
N GLU A 20 16.96 5.33 -7.07
CA GLU A 20 15.79 6.10 -7.51
C GLU A 20 14.59 5.84 -6.60
N MET A 21 14.39 4.60 -6.15
CA MET A 21 13.38 4.27 -5.14
C MET A 21 13.61 5.05 -3.84
N ILE A 22 14.84 5.11 -3.34
CA ILE A 22 15.19 5.86 -2.12
C ILE A 22 14.93 7.36 -2.31
N ASP A 23 15.31 7.91 -3.47
CA ASP A 23 15.12 9.33 -3.78
C ASP A 23 13.63 9.68 -3.91
N ALA A 24 12.84 8.84 -4.56
CA ALA A 24 11.38 8.97 -4.66
C ALA A 24 10.70 8.85 -3.29
N ALA A 25 11.08 7.86 -2.48
CA ALA A 25 10.56 7.71 -1.12
C ALA A 25 10.89 8.95 -0.27
N ARG A 26 12.15 9.43 -0.29
CA ARG A 26 12.55 10.65 0.42
C ARG A 26 11.76 11.87 -0.07
N ALA A 27 11.54 12.00 -1.38
CA ALA A 27 10.74 13.09 -1.93
C ALA A 27 9.29 13.04 -1.43
N ALA A 28 8.67 11.86 -1.46
CA ALA A 28 7.31 11.64 -0.98
C ALA A 28 7.15 11.93 0.52
N PHE A 29 8.16 11.65 1.34
CA PHE A 29 8.16 11.90 2.79
C PHE A 29 8.65 13.29 3.20
N ARG A 30 9.25 14.08 2.30
CA ARG A 30 9.59 15.50 2.57
C ARG A 30 8.34 16.36 2.74
N GLU A 31 7.31 16.07 1.95
CA GLU A 31 5.98 16.67 2.15
C GLU A 31 5.24 15.84 3.19
N ASN A 32 4.58 16.47 4.17
CA ASN A 32 3.81 15.74 5.19
C ASN A 32 2.60 15.04 4.52
N PRO A 33 2.64 13.70 4.29
CA PRO A 33 1.64 13.00 3.47
C PRO A 33 0.27 12.95 4.12
N THR A 34 0.26 13.14 5.44
CA THR A 34 -0.89 13.10 6.35
C THR A 34 -1.28 14.49 6.87
N GLY A 35 -0.73 15.56 6.31
CA GLY A 35 -0.94 16.92 6.79
C GLY A 35 -2.29 17.56 6.39
N ASP A 36 -3.20 16.82 5.76
CA ASP A 36 -4.54 17.27 5.37
C ASP A 36 -5.61 16.83 6.37
N TYR A 37 -5.66 17.51 7.51
CA TYR A 37 -6.59 17.21 8.60
C TYR A 37 -8.04 17.61 8.29
N ASN A 38 -8.99 16.77 8.70
CA ASN A 38 -10.42 17.05 8.63
C ASN A 38 -10.83 17.88 9.86
N MET A 39 -11.46 19.05 9.66
CA MET A 39 -11.91 19.92 10.77
C MET A 39 -13.07 19.32 11.58
N VAL A 40 -13.83 18.37 11.03
CA VAL A 40 -14.92 17.65 11.72
C VAL A 40 -14.84 16.15 11.33
N PRO A 41 -14.06 15.33 12.06
CA PRO A 41 -13.77 13.96 11.63
C PRO A 41 -14.87 12.98 12.08
N LEU A 42 -15.85 12.70 11.21
CA LEU A 42 -16.83 11.62 11.42
C LEU A 42 -16.31 10.22 11.03
N ILE A 43 -15.36 10.14 10.08
CA ILE A 43 -14.88 8.87 9.48
C ILE A 43 -13.34 8.74 9.57
N SER A 44 -12.60 9.83 9.39
CA SER A 44 -11.13 9.85 9.49
C SER A 44 -10.60 11.22 9.93
N LEU A 45 -9.45 11.23 10.61
CA LEU A 45 -8.75 12.45 11.03
C LEU A 45 -8.07 13.18 9.86
N ILE A 46 -7.65 12.44 8.83
CA ILE A 46 -6.94 12.94 7.64
C ILE A 46 -7.83 12.69 6.42
N SER A 47 -7.88 13.63 5.48
CA SER A 47 -8.73 13.53 4.29
C SER A 47 -8.21 12.52 3.25
N GLY A 48 -6.93 12.14 3.35
CA GLY A 48 -6.26 11.17 2.50
C GLY A 48 -6.00 11.66 1.07
N LYS A 49 -6.31 12.92 0.75
CA LYS A 49 -6.16 13.49 -0.59
C LYS A 49 -4.68 13.65 -0.95
N ARG A 50 -3.84 14.02 0.01
CA ARG A 50 -2.39 14.14 -0.19
C ARG A 50 -1.75 12.79 -0.45
N LEU A 51 -2.00 11.82 0.43
CA LEU A 51 -1.52 10.45 0.26
C LEU A 51 -1.95 9.84 -1.08
N ARG A 52 -3.23 10.04 -1.47
CA ARG A 52 -3.71 9.62 -2.78
C ARG A 52 -2.89 10.22 -3.91
N ARG A 53 -2.69 11.55 -3.89
CA ARG A 53 -1.92 12.24 -4.93
C ARG A 53 -0.48 11.72 -4.99
N ILE A 54 0.18 11.55 -3.84
CA ILE A 54 1.56 11.05 -3.77
C ILE A 54 1.66 9.64 -4.39
N ILE A 55 0.75 8.74 -4.04
CA ILE A 55 0.75 7.36 -4.58
C ILE A 55 0.41 7.34 -6.07
N ASP A 56 -0.65 8.05 -6.48
CA ASP A 56 -1.07 8.09 -7.89
C ASP A 56 0.03 8.73 -8.76
N SER A 57 0.64 9.83 -8.32
CA SER A 57 1.78 10.47 -9.01
C SER A 57 3.00 9.56 -9.05
N ALA A 58 3.38 8.90 -7.95
CA ALA A 58 4.54 8.01 -7.96
C ALA A 58 4.40 6.86 -8.99
N VAL A 59 3.20 6.30 -9.14
CA VAL A 59 2.92 5.26 -10.15
C VAL A 59 3.00 5.84 -11.56
N VAL A 60 2.34 6.98 -11.80
CA VAL A 60 2.29 7.62 -13.13
C VAL A 60 3.67 8.14 -13.54
N ASP A 61 4.42 8.78 -12.65
CA ASP A 61 5.77 9.30 -12.92
C ASP A 61 6.74 8.17 -13.26
N SER A 62 6.58 7.00 -12.63
CA SER A 62 7.44 5.84 -12.87
C SER A 62 7.09 5.06 -14.14
N ARG A 63 5.82 5.08 -14.57
CA ARG A 63 5.31 4.21 -15.66
C ARG A 63 4.72 4.95 -16.86
N GLY A 64 4.58 6.28 -16.76
CA GLY A 64 3.91 7.13 -17.75
C GLY A 64 2.38 7.02 -17.76
N GLN A 65 1.80 6.11 -16.97
CA GLN A 65 0.36 5.84 -16.95
C GLN A 65 -0.06 5.14 -15.65
N HIS A 66 -1.37 5.06 -15.41
CA HIS A 66 -1.92 4.14 -14.42
C HIS A 66 -1.72 2.70 -14.90
N ILE A 67 -1.38 1.81 -13.97
CA ILE A 67 -1.17 0.39 -14.23
C ILE A 67 -1.88 -0.46 -13.18
N ASP A 68 -2.14 -1.71 -13.53
CA ASP A 68 -2.66 -2.72 -12.61
C ASP A 68 -1.50 -3.51 -11.97
N ILE A 69 -1.81 -4.31 -10.94
CA ILE A 69 -0.82 -5.11 -10.22
C ILE A 69 -0.16 -6.13 -11.16
N GLU A 70 -0.93 -6.76 -12.04
CA GLU A 70 -0.43 -7.76 -12.98
C GLU A 70 0.50 -7.19 -14.07
N ASP A 71 0.54 -5.87 -14.25
CA ASP A 71 1.45 -5.20 -15.18
C ASP A 71 2.86 -5.00 -14.62
N LEU A 72 3.07 -5.31 -13.34
CA LEU A 72 4.37 -5.22 -12.69
C LEU A 72 5.34 -6.28 -13.23
N TRP A 73 6.61 -5.88 -13.35
CA TRP A 73 7.65 -6.76 -13.88
C TRP A 73 7.94 -7.96 -12.97
N LYS A 74 7.89 -7.75 -11.65
CA LYS A 74 8.01 -8.81 -10.65
C LYS A 74 6.67 -9.07 -10.00
N SER A 75 6.42 -10.34 -9.64
CA SER A 75 5.22 -10.74 -8.91
C SER A 75 5.07 -9.93 -7.63
N TYR A 76 3.90 -9.33 -7.46
CA TYR A 76 3.56 -8.45 -6.35
C TYR A 76 2.24 -8.88 -5.73
N PHE A 77 2.13 -8.64 -4.43
CA PHE A 77 0.84 -8.64 -3.75
C PHE A 77 0.83 -7.57 -2.65
N CYS A 78 -0.34 -7.04 -2.35
CA CYS A 78 -0.55 -6.27 -1.12
C CYS A 78 -1.65 -6.87 -0.25
N ILE A 79 -1.53 -6.63 1.05
CA ILE A 79 -2.53 -7.06 2.03
C ILE A 79 -3.37 -5.86 2.43
N THR A 80 -4.67 -6.05 2.49
CA THR A 80 -5.58 -5.14 3.18
C THR A 80 -6.44 -5.92 4.16
N SER A 81 -6.98 -5.20 5.12
CA SER A 81 -7.98 -5.73 6.03
C SER A 81 -9.34 -5.42 5.44
N ASN A 82 -10.08 -6.46 5.04
CA ASN A 82 -11.46 -6.30 4.59
C ASN A 82 -12.35 -6.12 5.80
N TYR A 83 -12.76 -4.88 6.02
CA TYR A 83 -13.58 -4.49 7.16
C TYR A 83 -15.01 -4.99 7.01
N SER A 84 -15.55 -5.02 5.79
CA SER A 84 -16.91 -5.51 5.51
C SER A 84 -17.09 -6.99 5.83
N ALA A 85 -16.10 -7.82 5.47
CA ALA A 85 -16.14 -9.27 5.64
C ALA A 85 -15.30 -9.79 6.83
N ALA A 86 -14.70 -8.89 7.62
CA ALA A 86 -13.85 -9.21 8.78
C ALA A 86 -12.76 -10.26 8.48
N ARG A 87 -12.04 -10.09 7.37
CA ARG A 87 -11.01 -11.03 6.92
C ARG A 87 -9.82 -10.34 6.26
N GLU A 88 -8.71 -11.07 6.19
CA GLU A 88 -7.58 -10.69 5.33
C GLU A 88 -8.01 -10.72 3.85
N ALA A 89 -7.56 -9.74 3.07
CA ALA A 89 -7.64 -9.73 1.62
C ALA A 89 -6.26 -9.58 0.99
N VAL A 90 -5.92 -10.50 0.08
CA VAL A 90 -4.67 -10.48 -0.68
C VAL A 90 -4.96 -10.01 -2.10
N HIS A 91 -4.38 -8.88 -2.49
CA HIS A 91 -4.57 -8.28 -3.80
C HIS A 91 -3.38 -8.60 -4.70
N MET A 92 -3.64 -9.23 -5.83
CA MET A 92 -2.65 -9.54 -6.87
C MET A 92 -3.06 -9.03 -8.25
N ARG A 93 -4.24 -8.41 -8.35
CA ARG A 93 -4.80 -7.92 -9.60
C ARG A 93 -5.53 -6.61 -9.40
N GLY A 94 -5.71 -5.87 -10.49
CA GLY A 94 -6.44 -4.61 -10.53
C GLY A 94 -5.59 -3.39 -10.14
N PRO A 95 -6.21 -2.22 -9.93
CA PRO A 95 -5.50 -0.94 -9.93
C PRO A 95 -4.47 -0.82 -8.83
N LEU A 96 -3.18 -0.78 -9.20
CA LEU A 96 -2.04 -0.81 -8.28
C LEU A 96 -2.14 0.30 -7.22
N ALA A 97 -2.31 1.55 -7.67
CA ALA A 97 -2.38 2.70 -6.79
C ALA A 97 -3.58 2.63 -5.83
N LYS A 98 -4.69 2.03 -6.25
CA LYS A 98 -5.88 1.87 -5.40
C LYS A 98 -5.67 0.81 -4.32
N SER A 99 -5.07 -0.32 -4.70
CA SER A 99 -4.74 -1.42 -3.78
C SER A 99 -3.67 -1.01 -2.76
N ILE A 100 -2.65 -0.25 -3.16
CA ILE A 100 -1.67 0.34 -2.24
C ILE A 100 -2.36 1.29 -1.26
N ARG A 101 -3.19 2.23 -1.75
CA ARG A 101 -3.93 3.18 -0.89
C ARG A 101 -4.77 2.47 0.15
N ALA A 102 -5.50 1.42 -0.23
CA ALA A 102 -6.25 0.61 0.72
C ALA A 102 -5.35 -0.03 1.78
N SER A 103 -4.17 -0.52 1.38
CA SER A 103 -3.20 -1.17 2.27
C SER A 103 -2.59 -0.24 3.31
N VAL A 104 -2.53 1.07 3.04
CA VAL A 104 -2.02 2.11 3.95
C VAL A 104 -3.10 2.91 4.67
N SER A 105 -4.39 2.58 4.48
CA SER A 105 -5.51 3.32 5.09
C SER A 105 -5.69 2.95 6.57
N ILE A 106 -4.82 3.49 7.43
CA ILE A 106 -4.84 3.24 8.88
C ILE A 106 -6.20 3.63 9.47
N PRO A 107 -6.90 2.72 10.18
CA PRO A 107 -8.21 2.99 10.77
C PRO A 107 -8.21 4.24 11.66
N GLY A 108 -9.22 5.10 11.50
CA GLY A 108 -9.36 6.35 12.25
C GLY A 108 -8.43 7.48 11.77
N ALA A 109 -7.23 7.16 11.30
CA ALA A 109 -6.31 8.16 10.75
C ALA A 109 -6.68 8.52 9.30
N LEU A 110 -6.82 7.53 8.43
CA LEU A 110 -7.09 7.69 7.00
C LEU A 110 -8.46 7.11 6.64
N PRO A 111 -9.12 7.62 5.58
CA PRO A 111 -10.41 7.10 5.17
C PRO A 111 -10.24 5.68 4.63
N PRO A 112 -11.19 4.77 4.91
CA PRO A 112 -11.21 3.46 4.29
C PRO A 112 -11.41 3.58 2.77
N VAL A 113 -10.98 2.57 2.03
CA VAL A 113 -11.04 2.52 0.57
C VAL A 113 -12.01 1.44 0.13
N MET A 114 -12.92 1.79 -0.78
CA MET A 114 -13.83 0.82 -1.40
C MET A 114 -13.11 0.05 -2.52
N LEU A 115 -12.99 -1.26 -2.38
CA LEU A 115 -12.54 -2.18 -3.42
C LEU A 115 -13.64 -3.20 -3.67
N GLU A 116 -14.04 -3.39 -4.93
CA GLU A 116 -15.04 -4.40 -5.31
C GLU A 116 -16.36 -4.38 -4.50
N GLY A 117 -16.77 -3.20 -4.01
CA GLY A 117 -17.98 -3.05 -3.19
C GLY A 117 -17.79 -3.33 -1.70
N GLU A 118 -16.59 -3.70 -1.26
CA GLU A 118 -16.24 -3.94 0.13
C GLU A 118 -15.33 -2.83 0.67
N LEU A 119 -15.40 -2.62 1.99
CA LEU A 119 -14.64 -1.59 2.69
C LEU A 119 -13.29 -2.17 3.15
N HIS A 120 -12.20 -1.54 2.73
CA HIS A 120 -10.85 -1.95 3.10
C HIS A 120 -10.09 -0.88 3.88
N ILE A 121 -9.30 -1.35 4.84
CA ILE A 121 -8.40 -0.56 5.68
C ILE A 121 -7.00 -1.20 5.66
N ASP A 122 -6.06 -0.57 6.37
CA ASP A 122 -4.67 -1.02 6.47
C ASP A 122 -4.58 -2.51 6.83
N GLY A 123 -3.75 -3.24 6.07
CA GLY A 123 -3.60 -4.68 6.21
C GLY A 123 -2.97 -5.12 7.53
N GLY A 124 -2.32 -4.20 8.25
CA GLY A 124 -1.65 -4.46 9.52
C GLY A 124 -2.59 -4.95 10.62
N THR A 125 -3.90 -4.72 10.49
CA THR A 125 -4.91 -5.24 11.45
C THR A 125 -5.02 -6.77 11.40
N PHE A 126 -4.94 -7.40 10.22
CA PHE A 126 -5.01 -8.86 10.11
C PHE A 126 -3.63 -9.50 9.88
N ASN A 127 -2.79 -8.91 9.04
CA ASN A 127 -1.50 -9.51 8.68
C ASN A 127 -0.46 -8.43 8.31
N ASN A 128 0.26 -7.97 9.34
CA ASN A 128 1.32 -6.98 9.20
C ASN A 128 2.60 -7.56 8.58
N PHE A 129 2.82 -8.87 8.69
CA PHE A 129 4.05 -9.54 8.24
C PHE A 129 3.72 -10.79 7.41
N PRO A 130 3.33 -10.62 6.12
CA PRO A 130 2.66 -11.66 5.34
C PRO A 130 3.62 -12.67 4.71
N THR A 131 4.46 -13.29 5.55
CA THR A 131 5.38 -14.37 5.13
C THR A 131 4.61 -15.65 4.83
N ASP A 132 3.52 -15.91 5.52
CA ASP A 132 2.62 -17.03 5.26
C ASP A 132 2.00 -16.96 3.85
N VAL A 133 1.66 -15.75 3.40
CA VAL A 133 1.13 -15.49 2.04
C VAL A 133 2.18 -15.79 0.97
N MET A 134 3.47 -15.52 1.26
CA MET A 134 4.60 -15.86 0.38
C MET A 134 4.89 -17.37 0.38
N ASP A 135 4.86 -17.99 1.56
CA ASP A 135 5.12 -19.43 1.74
C ASP A 135 4.09 -20.27 0.97
N ARG A 136 2.80 -19.96 1.13
CA ARG A 136 1.71 -20.61 0.37
C ARG A 136 1.82 -20.41 -1.15
N ARG A 137 2.61 -19.45 -1.61
CA ARG A 137 2.90 -19.20 -3.04
C ARG A 137 4.12 -19.94 -3.56
N GLY A 138 4.75 -20.79 -2.74
CA GLY A 138 5.87 -21.63 -3.14
C GLY A 138 7.20 -20.89 -3.17
N ALA A 139 7.36 -19.82 -2.39
CA ALA A 139 8.64 -19.16 -2.24
C ALA A 139 9.66 -20.12 -1.58
N ALA A 140 10.74 -20.47 -2.30
CA ALA A 140 11.77 -21.37 -1.76
C ALA A 140 12.56 -20.75 -0.60
N ARG A 141 12.72 -19.42 -0.60
CA ARG A 141 13.27 -18.63 0.51
C ARG A 141 12.53 -17.31 0.63
N ILE A 142 12.31 -16.87 1.86
CA ILE A 142 11.63 -15.63 2.18
C ILE A 142 12.62 -14.74 2.94
N ILE A 143 12.78 -13.50 2.46
CA ILE A 143 13.55 -12.45 3.16
C ILE A 143 12.53 -11.47 3.71
N GLY A 144 12.39 -11.46 5.04
CA GLY A 144 11.51 -10.54 5.76
C GLY A 144 12.26 -9.32 6.27
N VAL A 145 11.63 -8.15 6.19
CA VAL A 145 12.13 -6.90 6.77
C VAL A 145 11.11 -6.43 7.79
N ASP A 146 11.47 -6.52 9.06
CA ASP A 146 10.67 -5.97 10.16
C ASP A 146 11.23 -4.60 10.57
N LEU A 147 10.32 -3.64 10.76
CA LEU A 147 10.63 -2.25 11.13
C LEU A 147 10.23 -1.94 12.58
N LEU A 148 9.60 -2.90 13.27
CA LEU A 148 9.31 -2.77 14.69
C LEU A 148 10.64 -2.76 15.46
N ARG A 149 10.82 -1.76 16.32
CA ARG A 149 11.89 -1.74 17.32
C ARG A 149 11.39 -2.45 18.57
N ASP A 150 12.20 -3.34 19.13
CA ASP A 150 12.07 -3.86 20.49
C ASP A 150 12.10 -2.73 21.53
#